data_AF-A0A2E5EJG1-F1
#
_entry.id   AF-A0A2E5EJG1-F1
#
_cell.length_a   1.000
_cell.length_b   1.000
_cell.length_c   1.000
_cell.angle_alpha   90.00
_cell.angle_beta   90.00
_cell.angle_gamma   90.00
#
_symmetry.space_group_name_H-M   'P 1'
#
loop_
_entity.id
_entity.type
_entity.pdbx_description
1 polymer ?
#
loop_
_entity_poly.entity_id
_entity_poly.type
_entity_poly.pdbx_seq_one_letter_code
_entity_poly.pdbx_strand_id
1 'polypeptide(L)'
;MEQISVEVNRMRKLVHPRNGPVLNDWHPSPYAFNHVILRIEPTNTPPICCDPTLSYQRGSLQELHSPAFGKGLLIREGETNLTVIPGNPSRHGYIQSTETITTPSFSEPARFEVEIDEAFDDDAQNSGRRWNTPMFAACIFFLAFCIRSLKRWTPNIDPELAWPLKWPLVSLLNYGLLVIGMAASCWTAYEIHGPSFFRTPASVTSRPSPNLFSPSTSSPA
;
A
#
# COMPACT_ATOMS: atom_id res chain seq x y z
N MET A 1 14.85 22.99 11.82
CA MET A 1 14.53 21.73 11.13
C MET A 1 15.86 21.20 10.64
N GLU A 2 16.43 20.24 11.35
CA GLU A 2 17.77 19.72 11.08
C GLU A 2 17.65 18.76 9.89
N GLN A 3 18.29 19.11 8.77
CA GLN A 3 18.35 18.29 7.58
C GLN A 3 19.24 17.08 7.90
N ILE A 4 18.63 15.95 8.26
CA ILE A 4 19.35 14.68 8.32
C ILE A 4 19.64 14.28 6.88
N SER A 5 20.82 14.65 6.39
CA SER A 5 21.40 14.15 5.17
C SER A 5 21.71 12.66 5.36
N VAL A 6 20.78 11.79 4.99
CA VAL A 6 21.08 10.36 4.88
C VAL A 6 21.90 10.17 3.61
N GLU A 7 23.21 10.01 3.76
CA GLU A 7 24.10 9.63 2.67
C GLU A 7 23.81 8.16 2.34
N VAL A 8 23.07 7.93 1.25
CA VAL A 8 22.70 6.59 0.82
C VAL A 8 23.69 6.13 -0.25
N ASN A 9 24.65 5.30 0.15
CA ASN A 9 25.46 4.58 -0.82
C ASN A 9 24.65 3.43 -1.43
N ARG A 10 24.53 3.45 -2.76
CA ARG A 10 23.79 2.45 -3.55
C ARG A 10 24.79 1.50 -4.19
N MET A 11 24.85 0.26 -3.74
CA MET A 11 25.71 -0.77 -4.33
C MET A 11 24.87 -1.89 -4.95
N ARG A 12 25.39 -2.54 -5.99
CA ARG A 12 24.74 -3.68 -6.63
C ARG A 12 25.28 -4.99 -6.07
N LYS A 13 24.43 -6.00 -5.96
CA LYS A 13 24.82 -7.37 -5.59
C LYS A 13 24.36 -8.35 -6.65
N LEU A 14 25.26 -9.27 -7.01
CA LEU A 14 24.98 -10.41 -7.86
C LEU A 14 24.59 -11.61 -7.00
N VAL A 15 23.49 -12.28 -7.33
CA VAL A 15 22.90 -13.36 -6.52
C VAL A 15 22.38 -14.49 -7.38
N HIS A 16 22.13 -15.64 -6.74
CA HIS A 16 21.40 -16.75 -7.35
C HIS A 16 20.18 -17.13 -6.49
N PRO A 17 18.93 -16.84 -6.94
CA PRO A 17 17.72 -16.97 -6.12
C PRO A 17 17.47 -18.35 -5.50
N ARG A 18 17.91 -19.43 -6.18
CA ARG A 18 17.68 -20.81 -5.73
C ARG A 18 18.87 -21.52 -5.08
N ASN A 19 20.10 -21.07 -5.36
CA ASN A 19 21.32 -21.84 -5.09
C ASN A 19 22.34 -21.05 -4.23
N GLY A 20 21.91 -19.95 -3.63
CA GLY A 20 22.74 -19.12 -2.74
C GLY A 20 23.56 -19.89 -1.69
N PRO A 21 23.03 -20.95 -1.04
CA PRO A 21 23.78 -21.70 -0.04
C PRO A 21 25.01 -22.45 -0.58
N VAL A 22 24.95 -22.95 -1.82
CA VAL A 22 25.99 -23.81 -2.44
C VAL A 22 26.94 -23.04 -3.36
N LEU A 23 26.78 -21.71 -3.45
CA LEU A 23 27.55 -20.88 -4.38
C LEU A 23 29.06 -20.91 -4.13
N ASN A 24 29.49 -21.22 -2.91
CA ASN A 24 30.89 -21.35 -2.54
C ASN A 24 31.58 -22.55 -3.22
N ASP A 25 30.82 -23.55 -3.63
CA ASP A 25 31.34 -24.80 -4.19
C ASP A 25 31.36 -24.76 -5.73
N TRP A 26 30.88 -23.66 -6.33
CA TRP A 26 30.81 -23.49 -7.77
C TRP A 26 32.09 -22.86 -8.31
N HIS A 27 32.50 -23.29 -9.51
CA HIS A 27 33.52 -22.55 -10.25
C HIS A 27 33.00 -21.14 -10.59
N PRO A 28 33.89 -20.13 -10.58
CA PRO A 28 33.56 -18.79 -11.04
C PRO A 28 33.00 -18.88 -12.47
N SER A 29 31.74 -18.47 -12.62
CA SER A 29 31.02 -18.54 -13.88
C SER A 29 30.10 -17.34 -14.00
N PRO A 30 29.94 -16.76 -15.19
CA PRO A 30 28.93 -15.71 -15.42
C PRO A 30 27.51 -16.21 -15.15
N TYR A 31 27.28 -17.53 -15.12
CA TYR A 31 26.00 -18.14 -14.78
C TYR A 31 25.84 -18.43 -13.28
N ALA A 32 26.91 -18.29 -12.48
CA ALA A 32 26.84 -18.47 -11.03
C ALA A 32 25.98 -17.40 -10.35
N PHE A 33 25.82 -16.23 -11.00
CA PHE A 33 24.92 -15.19 -10.57
C PHE A 33 23.97 -14.83 -11.71
N ASN A 34 22.70 -15.19 -11.56
CA ASN A 34 21.68 -14.97 -12.58
C ASN A 34 20.71 -13.83 -12.21
N HIS A 35 20.97 -13.12 -11.11
CA HIS A 35 20.13 -12.03 -10.65
C HIS A 35 20.93 -10.89 -10.01
N VAL A 36 20.39 -9.68 -10.07
CA VAL A 36 21.01 -8.47 -9.50
C VAL A 36 20.03 -7.81 -8.53
N ILE A 37 20.45 -7.59 -7.29
CA ILE A 37 19.69 -6.86 -6.28
C ILE A 37 20.43 -5.60 -5.82
N LEU A 38 19.72 -4.70 -5.15
CA LEU A 38 20.28 -3.48 -4.59
C LEU A 38 20.65 -3.70 -3.11
N ARG A 39 21.84 -3.24 -2.73
CA ARG A 39 22.23 -3.05 -1.33
C ARG A 39 22.24 -1.55 -1.04
N ILE A 40 21.49 -1.18 -0.04
CA ILE A 40 21.39 0.17 0.51
C ILE A 40 22.14 0.17 1.84
N GLU A 41 23.08 1.10 2.01
CA GLU A 41 23.83 1.26 3.26
C GLU A 41 23.52 2.64 3.88
N PRO A 42 22.47 2.76 4.72
CA PRO A 42 22.14 4.02 5.36
C PRO A 42 23.07 4.29 6.55
N THR A 43 23.38 5.56 6.79
CA THR A 43 24.14 6.01 7.96
C THR A 43 23.47 5.51 9.25
N ASN A 44 24.23 4.84 10.13
CA ASN A 44 23.80 4.32 11.44
C ASN A 44 22.78 3.16 11.44
N THR A 45 22.56 2.47 10.32
CA THR A 45 21.69 1.28 10.31
C THR A 45 22.32 0.11 9.55
N PRO A 46 21.91 -1.14 9.83
CA PRO A 46 22.37 -2.29 9.06
C PRO A 46 22.04 -2.15 7.57
N PRO A 47 22.85 -2.73 6.68
CA PRO A 47 22.62 -2.69 5.25
C PRO A 47 21.32 -3.41 4.87
N ILE A 48 20.52 -2.77 4.03
CA ILE A 48 19.24 -3.28 3.54
C ILE A 48 19.46 -3.83 2.13
N CYS A 49 19.04 -5.08 1.88
CA CYS A 49 19.07 -5.66 0.55
C CYS A 49 17.66 -5.72 -0.02
N CYS A 50 17.40 -5.05 -1.14
CA CYS A 50 16.10 -5.04 -1.79
C CYS A 50 16.21 -5.47 -3.26
N ASP A 51 15.19 -6.17 -3.71
CA ASP A 51 15.08 -6.62 -5.10
C ASP A 51 14.07 -5.72 -5.84
N PRO A 52 14.53 -4.84 -6.75
CA PRO A 52 13.65 -3.93 -7.48
C PRO A 52 12.80 -4.65 -8.54
N THR A 53 13.03 -5.95 -8.81
CA THR A 53 12.23 -6.73 -9.75
C THR A 53 10.95 -7.28 -9.12
N LEU A 54 10.83 -7.21 -7.78
CA LEU A 54 9.63 -7.55 -7.04
C LEU A 54 8.67 -6.35 -7.01
N SER A 55 7.56 -6.46 -7.74
CA SER A 55 6.52 -5.43 -7.85
C SER A 55 5.58 -5.38 -6.63
N TYR A 56 4.88 -4.25 -6.48
CA TYR A 56 3.81 -4.04 -5.49
C TYR A 56 4.21 -4.16 -4.01
N GLN A 57 5.50 -4.12 -3.70
CA GLN A 57 5.96 -3.98 -2.32
C GLN A 57 5.57 -2.59 -1.79
N ARG A 58 4.93 -2.57 -0.62
CA ARG A 58 4.53 -1.35 0.11
C ARG A 58 5.34 -1.29 1.41
N GLY A 59 5.24 -0.16 2.11
CA GLY A 59 5.88 0.04 3.40
C GLY A 59 7.23 0.77 3.31
N SER A 60 7.93 0.81 4.44
CA SER A 60 9.26 1.39 4.57
C SER A 60 10.35 0.52 3.91
N LEU A 61 11.56 1.05 3.72
CA LEU A 61 12.69 0.27 3.16
C LEU A 61 13.01 -0.98 4.00
N GLN A 62 12.78 -0.91 5.31
CA GLN A 62 13.00 -2.01 6.26
C GLN A 62 11.91 -3.09 6.17
N GLU A 63 10.76 -2.74 5.60
CA GLU A 63 9.61 -3.63 5.42
C GLU A 63 9.66 -4.39 4.08
N LEU A 64 10.48 -3.94 3.12
CA LEU A 64 10.60 -4.59 1.81
C LEU A 64 10.99 -6.05 1.92
N HIS A 65 10.29 -6.89 1.15
CA HIS A 65 10.54 -8.32 1.08
C HIS A 65 11.89 -8.58 0.43
N SER A 66 12.71 -9.38 1.11
CA SER A 66 14.00 -9.82 0.61
C SER A 66 14.02 -11.35 0.66
N PRO A 67 13.85 -12.02 -0.49
CA PRO A 67 13.98 -13.46 -0.59
C PRO A 67 15.28 -13.95 0.06
N ALA A 68 15.28 -15.19 0.55
CA ALA A 68 16.45 -15.79 1.17
C ALA A 68 17.53 -16.16 0.12
N PHE A 69 18.13 -15.15 -0.52
CA PHE A 69 19.17 -15.30 -1.53
C PHE A 69 20.45 -15.96 -0.98
N GLY A 70 20.60 -16.05 0.34
CA GLY A 70 21.74 -16.69 1.00
C GLY A 70 23.01 -15.85 0.90
N LYS A 71 23.77 -16.01 -0.20
CA LYS A 71 25.04 -15.33 -0.43
C LYS A 71 25.04 -14.66 -1.80
N GLY A 72 25.82 -13.59 -1.93
CA GLY A 72 26.02 -12.91 -3.21
C GLY A 72 27.29 -12.08 -3.25
N LEU A 73 27.73 -11.74 -4.45
CA LEU A 73 28.91 -10.92 -4.69
C LEU A 73 28.51 -9.44 -4.65
N LEU A 74 29.14 -8.68 -3.76
CA LEU A 74 28.97 -7.22 -3.73
C LEU A 74 29.86 -6.60 -4.82
N ILE A 75 29.25 -5.80 -5.70
CA ILE A 75 29.97 -5.14 -6.78
C ILE A 75 30.58 -3.85 -6.26
N ARG A 76 31.81 -3.97 -5.76
CA ARG A 76 32.65 -2.88 -5.27
C ARG A 76 34.12 -3.20 -5.62
N GLU A 77 34.92 -2.17 -5.82
CA GLU A 77 36.36 -2.33 -6.04
C GLU A 77 37.02 -3.15 -4.91
N GLY A 78 37.87 -4.10 -5.30
CA GLY A 78 38.59 -4.99 -4.37
C GLY A 78 37.75 -6.10 -3.75
N GLU A 79 36.43 -6.14 -3.98
CA GLU A 79 35.58 -7.19 -3.43
C GLU A 79 35.73 -8.49 -4.22
N THR A 80 36.16 -9.54 -3.52
CA THR A 80 36.35 -10.88 -4.10
C THR A 80 35.58 -11.95 -3.33
N ASN A 81 35.01 -11.59 -2.17
CA ASN A 81 34.33 -12.53 -1.30
C ASN A 81 32.81 -12.47 -1.47
N LEU A 82 32.19 -13.62 -1.29
CA LEU A 82 30.74 -13.70 -1.18
C LEU A 82 30.30 -13.15 0.18
N THR A 83 29.38 -12.20 0.16
CA THR A 83 28.76 -11.68 1.38
C THR A 83 27.44 -12.40 1.62
N VAL A 84 27.14 -12.67 2.90
CA VAL A 84 25.79 -13.08 3.31
C VAL A 84 24.81 -11.96 3.00
N ILE A 85 23.66 -12.34 2.44
CA ILE A 85 22.53 -11.45 2.19
C ILE A 85 21.51 -11.73 3.28
N PRO A 86 21.25 -10.76 4.18
CA PRO A 86 20.22 -10.95 5.19
C PRO A 86 18.88 -11.12 4.48
N GLY A 87 18.27 -12.29 4.62
CA GLY A 87 16.88 -12.48 4.21
C GLY A 87 15.99 -11.65 5.11
N ASN A 88 14.97 -11.03 4.52
CA ASN A 88 13.89 -10.41 5.26
C ASN A 88 12.61 -11.13 4.86
N PRO A 89 12.19 -12.18 5.61
CA PRO A 89 10.87 -12.75 5.43
C PRO A 89 9.87 -11.72 5.94
N SER A 90 9.66 -10.66 5.17
CA SER A 90 8.75 -9.60 5.55
C SER A 90 7.37 -10.20 5.83
N ARG A 91 6.73 -9.69 6.88
CA ARG A 91 5.33 -9.97 7.24
C ARG A 91 4.36 -9.27 6.29
N HIS A 92 4.49 -9.54 4.99
CA HIS A 92 3.55 -8.95 4.03
C HIS A 92 2.51 -9.97 3.65
N GLY A 93 1.34 -9.41 3.37
CA GLY A 93 0.25 -10.21 2.88
C GLY A 93 0.62 -10.95 1.62
N TYR A 94 0.26 -12.23 1.57
CA TYR A 94 0.43 -13.03 0.37
C TYR A 94 -0.89 -13.09 -0.39
N ILE A 95 -0.78 -13.10 -1.71
CA ILE A 95 -1.88 -13.46 -2.61
C ILE A 95 -1.50 -14.83 -3.15
N GLN A 96 -2.25 -15.85 -2.75
CA GLN A 96 -2.13 -17.20 -3.30
C GLN A 96 -3.28 -17.41 -4.28
N SER A 97 -2.98 -17.61 -5.56
CA SER A 97 -3.97 -17.97 -6.57
C SER A 97 -3.91 -19.47 -6.85
N THR A 98 -5.05 -20.14 -6.67
CA THR A 98 -5.25 -21.52 -7.11
C THR A 98 -5.99 -21.51 -8.44
N GLU A 99 -5.31 -21.95 -9.49
CA GLU A 99 -5.86 -22.06 -10.83
C GLU A 99 -6.28 -23.50 -11.10
N THR A 100 -7.56 -23.71 -11.38
CA THR A 100 -8.14 -25.03 -11.69
C THR A 100 -8.62 -25.06 -13.14
N ILE A 101 -8.06 -25.97 -13.93
CA ILE A 101 -8.50 -26.25 -15.30
C ILE A 101 -9.23 -27.59 -15.30
N THR A 102 -10.53 -27.58 -15.58
CA THR A 102 -11.35 -28.79 -15.70
C THR A 102 -11.67 -29.06 -17.16
N THR A 103 -11.24 -30.21 -17.69
CA THR A 103 -11.56 -30.67 -19.05
C THR A 103 -12.40 -31.94 -19.00
N PRO A 104 -13.64 -31.93 -19.51
CA PRO A 104 -14.47 -33.13 -19.55
C PRO A 104 -13.96 -34.15 -20.59
N SER A 105 -13.36 -33.70 -21.68
CA SER A 105 -12.66 -34.52 -22.68
C SER A 105 -11.66 -33.68 -23.49
N PHE A 106 -10.86 -34.33 -24.35
CA PHE A 106 -9.85 -33.66 -25.19
C PHE A 106 -10.45 -32.78 -26.30
N SER A 107 -11.70 -33.02 -26.68
CA SER A 107 -12.40 -32.34 -27.76
C SER A 107 -13.45 -31.34 -27.29
N GLU A 108 -13.68 -31.26 -25.97
CA GLU A 108 -14.68 -30.37 -25.38
C GLU A 108 -14.02 -29.15 -24.71
N PRO A 109 -14.73 -28.01 -24.61
CA PRO A 109 -14.19 -26.81 -24.00
C PRO A 109 -13.75 -27.02 -22.54
N ALA A 110 -12.56 -26.52 -22.19
CA ALA A 110 -12.07 -26.50 -20.81
C ALA A 110 -12.77 -25.41 -20.00
N ARG A 111 -13.05 -25.70 -18.72
CA ARG A 111 -13.44 -24.70 -17.72
C ARG A 111 -12.22 -24.24 -16.94
N PHE A 112 -12.03 -22.93 -16.84
CA PHE A 112 -10.96 -22.31 -16.05
C PHE A 112 -11.58 -21.59 -14.85
N GLU A 113 -11.12 -21.97 -13.65
CA GLU A 113 -11.51 -21.35 -12.40
C GLU A 113 -10.27 -20.83 -11.68
N VAL A 114 -10.36 -19.61 -11.14
CA VAL A 114 -9.30 -18.99 -10.36
C VAL A 114 -9.87 -18.67 -8.99
N GLU A 115 -9.30 -19.29 -7.96
CA GLU A 115 -9.54 -18.97 -6.56
C GLU A 115 -8.36 -18.16 -6.05
N ILE A 116 -8.63 -17.08 -5.33
CA ILE A 116 -7.59 -16.18 -4.81
C ILE A 116 -7.76 -16.15 -3.29
N ASP A 117 -6.76 -16.67 -2.58
CA ASP A 117 -6.58 -16.57 -1.14
C ASP A 117 -5.66 -15.39 -0.84
N GLU A 118 -6.25 -14.32 -0.30
CA GLU A 118 -5.50 -13.15 0.16
C GLU A 118 -5.41 -13.17 1.68
N ALA A 119 -4.19 -13.26 2.23
CA ALA A 119 -3.96 -12.90 3.61
C ALA A 119 -3.28 -11.53 3.57
N PHE A 120 -3.99 -10.43 3.84
CA PHE A 120 -3.36 -9.14 4.07
C PHE A 120 -3.13 -8.96 5.57
N ASP A 121 -1.90 -8.64 5.97
CA ASP A 121 -1.66 -8.13 7.34
C ASP A 121 -2.43 -6.79 7.47
N ASP A 122 -3.17 -6.63 8.57
CA ASP A 122 -4.23 -5.62 8.78
C ASP A 122 -3.80 -4.14 8.65
N ASP A 123 -2.51 -3.86 8.43
CA ASP A 123 -1.95 -2.52 8.30
C ASP A 123 -2.49 -1.75 7.08
N ALA A 124 -2.93 -2.44 6.03
CA ALA A 124 -3.60 -1.82 4.88
C ALA A 124 -4.93 -1.15 5.29
N GLN A 125 -5.68 -1.72 6.23
CA GLN A 125 -6.96 -1.14 6.70
C GLN A 125 -6.74 0.09 7.60
N ASN A 126 -5.60 0.17 8.31
CA ASN A 126 -5.30 1.30 9.19
C ASN A 126 -4.73 2.52 8.46
N SER A 127 -4.07 2.33 7.30
CA SER A 127 -3.59 3.45 6.50
C SER A 127 -4.74 4.32 5.97
N GLY A 128 -5.88 3.71 5.58
CA GLY A 128 -7.07 4.44 5.13
C GLY A 128 -7.76 5.30 6.20
N ARG A 129 -7.56 5.01 7.50
CA ARG A 129 -8.14 5.81 8.59
C ARG A 129 -7.35 7.08 8.90
N ARG A 130 -6.02 7.09 8.69
CA ARG A 130 -5.16 8.24 9.05
C ARG A 130 -5.23 9.40 8.06
N TRP A 131 -5.53 9.15 6.78
CA TRP A 131 -5.56 10.21 5.75
C TRP A 131 -6.86 11.02 5.73
N ASN A 132 -7.91 10.55 6.38
CA ASN A 132 -9.21 11.24 6.42
C ASN A 132 -9.26 12.32 7.51
N THR A 133 -8.50 12.18 8.59
CA THR A 133 -8.54 13.12 9.72
C THR A 133 -8.21 14.58 9.34
N PRO A 134 -7.17 14.89 8.52
CA PRO A 134 -6.89 16.28 8.16
C PRO A 134 -7.94 16.87 7.20
N MET A 135 -8.52 16.06 6.31
CA MET A 135 -9.54 16.53 5.36
C MET A 135 -10.87 16.82 6.05
N PHE A 136 -11.33 15.92 6.93
CA PHE A 136 -12.51 16.17 7.76
C PHE A 136 -12.32 17.37 8.69
N ALA A 137 -11.14 17.52 9.30
CA ALA A 137 -10.82 18.69 10.11
C ALA A 137 -10.86 19.98 9.27
N ALA A 138 -10.27 19.99 8.07
CA ALA A 138 -10.29 21.15 7.18
C ALA A 138 -11.71 21.55 6.76
N CYS A 139 -12.58 20.57 6.44
CA CYS A 139 -13.99 20.85 6.15
C CYS A 139 -14.72 21.45 7.35
N ILE A 140 -14.52 20.92 8.55
CA ILE A 140 -15.14 21.46 9.78
C ILE A 140 -14.63 22.88 10.08
N PHE A 141 -13.33 23.13 9.95
CA PHE A 141 -12.74 24.46 10.11
C PHE A 141 -13.29 25.46 9.10
N PHE A 142 -13.41 25.06 7.83
CA PHE A 142 -13.97 25.90 6.78
C PHE A 142 -15.44 26.23 7.04
N LEU A 143 -16.27 25.24 7.43
CA LEU A 143 -17.66 25.47 7.81
C LEU A 143 -17.80 26.42 9.01
N ALA A 144 -16.99 26.22 10.05
CA ALA A 144 -16.97 27.10 11.21
C ALA A 144 -16.54 28.54 10.84
N PHE A 145 -15.56 28.68 9.94
CA PHE A 145 -15.12 29.96 9.39
C PHE A 145 -16.23 30.65 8.59
N CYS A 146 -16.94 29.93 7.72
CA CYS A 146 -18.08 30.45 6.97
C CYS A 146 -19.21 30.92 7.90
N ILE A 147 -19.58 30.13 8.90
CA ILE A 147 -20.63 30.48 9.88
C ILE A 147 -20.24 31.72 10.69
N ARG A 148 -18.99 31.78 11.16
CA ARG A 148 -18.47 32.92 11.93
C ARG A 148 -18.41 34.18 11.06
N SER A 149 -18.02 34.04 9.80
CA SER A 149 -18.02 35.15 8.83
C SER A 149 -19.43 35.64 8.55
N LEU A 150 -20.41 34.75 8.34
CA LEU A 150 -21.82 35.13 8.17
C LEU A 150 -22.32 35.96 9.36
N LYS A 151 -22.09 35.50 10.60
CA LYS A 151 -22.49 36.23 11.81
C LYS A 151 -21.85 37.61 11.94
N ARG A 152 -20.60 37.75 11.48
CA ARG A 152 -19.87 39.04 11.51
C ARG A 152 -20.38 40.02 10.46
N TRP A 153 -20.88 39.50 9.34
CA TRP A 153 -21.42 40.29 8.23
C TRP A 153 -22.91 40.59 8.34
N THR A 154 -23.60 40.07 9.37
CA THR A 154 -24.98 40.42 9.73
C THR A 154 -25.07 41.22 11.03
N PRO A 155 -24.39 42.38 11.21
CA PRO A 155 -24.69 43.23 12.35
C PRO A 155 -26.04 43.92 12.11
N ASN A 156 -26.95 43.84 13.11
CA ASN A 156 -28.22 44.56 13.25
C ASN A 156 -28.60 45.42 12.04
N ILE A 157 -29.15 44.77 11.02
CA ILE A 157 -29.66 45.47 9.84
C ILE A 157 -31.04 45.98 10.24
N ASP A 158 -31.20 47.30 10.17
CA ASP A 158 -32.47 47.98 10.39
C ASP A 158 -33.52 47.40 9.40
N PRO A 159 -34.62 46.78 9.88
CA PRO A 159 -35.61 46.14 9.02
C PRO A 159 -36.26 47.11 8.02
N GLU A 160 -36.19 48.42 8.24
CA GLU A 160 -36.70 49.44 7.32
C GLU A 160 -35.79 49.71 6.10
N LEU A 161 -34.51 49.33 6.15
CA LEU A 161 -33.54 49.54 5.07
C LEU A 161 -33.36 48.32 4.14
N ALA A 162 -34.25 47.33 4.23
CA ALA A 162 -34.25 46.12 3.41
C ALA A 162 -34.94 46.34 2.05
N TRP A 163 -34.28 47.09 1.15
CA TRP A 163 -34.79 47.29 -0.23
C TRP A 163 -34.73 45.98 -1.06
N PRO A 164 -35.72 45.68 -1.94
CA PRO A 164 -36.12 44.28 -2.17
C PRO A 164 -35.30 43.47 -3.20
N LEU A 165 -34.21 43.98 -3.79
CA LEU A 165 -33.55 43.30 -4.93
C LEU A 165 -32.07 42.92 -4.79
N LYS A 166 -31.32 43.38 -3.77
CA LYS A 166 -29.86 43.11 -3.71
C LYS A 166 -29.47 41.90 -2.85
N TRP A 167 -30.29 41.52 -1.88
CA TRP A 167 -30.00 40.42 -0.95
C TRP A 167 -30.19 38.98 -1.46
N PRO A 168 -31.18 38.66 -2.32
CA PRO A 168 -31.31 37.30 -2.83
C PRO A 168 -30.13 36.93 -3.73
N LEU A 169 -29.57 37.89 -4.47
CA LEU A 169 -28.42 37.69 -5.36
C LEU A 169 -27.13 37.33 -4.60
N VAL A 170 -26.83 38.02 -3.50
CA VAL A 170 -25.64 37.71 -2.69
C VAL A 170 -25.78 36.34 -2.02
N SER A 171 -26.98 36.02 -1.53
CA SER A 171 -27.25 34.70 -0.94
C SER A 171 -27.14 33.61 -2.00
N LEU A 172 -27.77 33.79 -3.16
CA LEU A 172 -27.67 32.86 -4.30
C LEU A 172 -26.23 32.67 -4.76
N LEU A 173 -25.44 33.73 -4.82
CA LEU A 173 -24.02 33.66 -5.20
C LEU A 173 -23.22 32.86 -4.17
N ASN A 174 -23.45 33.08 -2.87
CA ASN A 174 -22.79 32.32 -1.81
C ASN A 174 -23.18 30.84 -1.81
N TYR A 175 -24.46 30.52 -2.01
CA TYR A 175 -24.91 29.13 -2.16
C TYR A 175 -24.32 28.48 -3.42
N GLY A 176 -24.26 29.21 -4.53
CA GLY A 176 -23.62 28.75 -5.76
C GLY A 176 -22.14 28.41 -5.56
N LEU A 177 -21.39 29.29 -4.92
CA LEU A 177 -19.97 29.07 -4.60
C LEU A 177 -19.77 27.86 -3.66
N LEU A 178 -20.66 27.66 -2.69
CA LEU A 178 -20.61 26.50 -1.80
C LEU A 178 -20.81 25.18 -2.57
N VAL A 179 -21.82 25.12 -3.44
CA VAL A 179 -22.11 23.92 -4.24
C VAL A 179 -20.96 23.62 -5.21
N ILE A 180 -20.40 24.64 -5.86
CA ILE A 180 -19.22 24.49 -6.73
C ILE A 180 -18.03 23.94 -5.94
N GLY A 181 -17.78 24.47 -4.73
CA GLY A 181 -16.71 23.99 -3.85
C GLY A 181 -16.90 22.53 -3.42
N MET A 182 -18.12 22.12 -3.10
CA MET A 182 -18.44 20.72 -2.78
C MET A 182 -18.24 19.80 -3.99
N ALA A 183 -18.69 20.21 -5.17
CA ALA A 183 -18.52 19.43 -6.41
C ALA A 183 -17.04 19.25 -6.77
N ALA A 184 -16.24 20.32 -6.69
CA ALA A 184 -14.79 20.26 -6.94
C ALA A 184 -14.07 19.35 -5.93
N SER A 185 -14.49 19.37 -4.67
CA SER A 185 -13.95 18.49 -3.63
C SER A 185 -14.28 17.02 -3.91
N CYS A 186 -15.54 16.72 -4.27
CA CYS A 186 -15.95 15.36 -4.64
C CYS A 186 -15.22 14.85 -5.89
N TRP A 187 -15.05 15.70 -6.90
CA TRP A 187 -14.29 15.37 -8.12
C TRP A 187 -12.82 15.06 -7.79
N THR A 188 -12.19 15.89 -6.98
CA THR A 188 -10.80 15.68 -6.56
C THR A 188 -10.63 14.38 -5.77
N ALA A 189 -11.57 14.07 -4.87
CA ALA A 189 -11.57 12.79 -4.16
C ALA A 189 -11.74 11.59 -5.11
N TYR A 190 -12.59 11.71 -6.14
CA TYR A 190 -12.76 10.67 -7.15
C TYR A 190 -11.49 10.44 -7.99
N GLU A 191 -10.81 11.49 -8.44
CA GLU A 191 -9.54 11.39 -9.18
C GLU A 191 -8.43 10.73 -8.36
N ILE A 192 -8.32 11.08 -7.07
CA ILE A 192 -7.25 10.55 -6.20
C ILE A 192 -7.54 9.10 -5.77
N HIS A 193 -8.79 8.77 -5.44
CA HIS A 193 -9.14 7.50 -4.79
C HIS A 193 -9.87 6.51 -5.69
N GLY A 194 -10.28 6.94 -6.89
CA GLY A 194 -11.05 6.14 -7.83
C GLY A 194 -12.50 5.88 -7.39
N PRO A 195 -13.26 5.13 -8.20
CA PRO A 195 -14.69 4.87 -7.97
C PRO A 195 -15.01 4.07 -6.71
N SER A 196 -14.03 3.38 -6.13
CA SER A 196 -14.17 2.57 -4.92
C SER A 196 -14.41 3.41 -3.67
N PHE A 197 -14.09 4.71 -3.67
CA PHE A 197 -14.28 5.61 -2.53
C PHE A 197 -15.75 5.71 -2.06
N PHE A 198 -16.70 5.56 -2.98
CA PHE A 198 -18.14 5.64 -2.68
C PHE A 198 -18.82 4.27 -2.48
N ARG A 199 -18.08 3.16 -2.54
CA ARG A 199 -18.67 1.84 -2.24
C ARG A 199 -18.89 1.73 -0.74
N THR A 200 -20.15 1.60 -0.34
CA THR A 200 -20.50 1.08 0.99
C THR A 200 -19.86 -0.29 1.15
N PRO A 201 -19.19 -0.59 2.29
CA PRO A 201 -18.61 -1.89 2.52
C PRO A 201 -19.73 -2.93 2.42
N ALA A 202 -19.57 -3.89 1.51
CA ALA A 202 -20.45 -5.05 1.46
C ALA A 202 -20.41 -5.71 2.83
N SER A 203 -21.58 -6.04 3.38
CA SER A 203 -21.68 -6.78 4.63
C SER A 203 -20.95 -8.11 4.47
N VAL A 204 -19.76 -8.21 5.04
CA VAL A 204 -18.99 -9.44 5.11
C VAL A 204 -19.80 -10.41 5.97
N THR A 205 -20.48 -11.34 5.31
CA THR A 205 -21.06 -12.50 5.98
C THR A 205 -19.91 -13.46 6.21
N SER A 206 -19.33 -13.40 7.41
CA SER A 206 -18.33 -14.37 7.84
C SER A 206 -18.95 -15.76 7.85
N ARG A 207 -18.59 -16.57 6.86
CA ARG A 207 -18.91 -17.99 6.88
C ARG A 207 -17.92 -18.66 7.85
N PRO A 208 -18.39 -19.40 8.88
CA PRO A 208 -17.48 -20.07 9.79
C PRO A 208 -16.66 -21.10 9.02
N SER A 209 -15.33 -21.02 9.14
CA SER A 209 -14.42 -22.03 8.58
C SER A 209 -14.73 -23.39 9.23
N PRO A 210 -14.85 -24.47 8.44
CA PRO A 210 -14.98 -25.81 9.00
C PRO A 210 -13.69 -26.17 9.74
N ASN A 211 -13.81 -26.50 11.03
CA ASN A 211 -12.72 -26.99 11.87
C ASN A 211 -12.10 -28.26 11.27
N LEU A 212 -11.06 -28.10 10.46
CA LEU A 212 -10.23 -29.18 9.93
C LEU A 212 -9.16 -29.56 10.95
N PHE A 213 -9.52 -30.02 12.15
CA PHE A 213 -8.62 -30.81 13.00
C PHE A 213 -9.45 -31.57 14.05
N SER A 214 -9.82 -32.80 13.73
CA SER A 214 -10.21 -33.81 14.74
C SER A 214 -8.98 -34.67 15.01
N PRO A 215 -8.45 -34.73 16.24
CA PRO A 215 -7.36 -35.64 16.57
C PRO A 215 -7.88 -37.08 16.56
N SER A 216 -7.20 -37.96 15.82
CA SER A 216 -7.43 -39.40 15.84
C SER A 216 -7.07 -39.96 17.21
N THR A 217 -8.09 -40.38 17.97
CA THR A 217 -7.92 -41.17 19.18
C THR A 217 -7.50 -42.60 18.79
N SER A 218 -6.22 -42.90 18.98
CA SER A 218 -5.77 -44.29 19.10
C SER A 218 -6.07 -44.78 20.52
N SER A 219 -6.89 -45.83 20.63
CA SER A 219 -7.07 -46.60 21.87
C SER A 219 -6.07 -47.75 21.90
N PRO A 220 -5.42 -48.04 23.04
CA PRO A 220 -4.72 -49.30 23.24
C PRO A 220 -5.58 -50.26 24.08
N ALA A 221 -5.82 -51.46 23.54
CA ALA A 221 -5.93 -52.73 24.28
C ALA A 221 -6.02 -53.87 23.26
#